data_AF-A0A920TB79-F1
#
_entry.id   AF-A0A920TB79-F1
#
_cell.length_a   1.000
_cell.length_b   1.000
_cell.length_c   1.000
_cell.angle_alpha   90.00
_cell.angle_beta   90.00
_cell.angle_gamma   90.00
#
_symmetry.space_group_name_H-M   'P 1'
#
loop_
_entity.id
_entity.type
_entity.pdbx_description
1 polymer ?
#
loop_
_entity_poly.entity_id
_entity_poly.type
_entity_poly.pdbx_seq_one_letter_code
_entity_poly.pdbx_strand_id
1 'polypeptide(L)' 'MARVPNLNVALNRLRLANPILVASGTFGYAREMEAFARFEDIGA' A
#
# COMPACT_ATOMS: atom_id res chain seq x y z
N MET A 1 13.22 2.40 23.14
CA MET A 1 13.04 1.81 21.79
C MET A 1 11.61 2.10 21.35
N ALA A 2 11.40 2.64 20.14
CA ALA A 2 10.06 2.81 19.60
C ALA A 2 9.51 1.46 19.14
N ARG A 3 8.24 1.16 19.46
CA ARG A 3 7.56 -0.05 19.01
C ARG A 3 6.97 0.21 17.62
N VAL A 4 7.21 -0.69 16.67
CA VAL A 4 6.58 -0.62 15.35
C VAL A 4 5.09 -0.95 15.50
N PRO A 5 4.17 -0.07 15.08
CA PRO A 5 2.74 -0.33 15.14
C PRO A 5 2.33 -1.39 14.11
N ASN A 6 1.30 -2.16 14.43
CA ASN A 6 0.64 -3.01 13.46
C ASN A 6 -0.20 -2.14 12.51
N LEU A 7 0.10 -2.18 11.21
CA LEU A 7 -0.59 -1.38 10.19
C LEU A 7 -1.71 -2.13 9.46
N ASN A 8 -1.93 -3.43 9.74
CA ASN A 8 -2.97 -4.20 9.06
C ASN A 8 -4.36 -3.58 9.28
N VAL A 9 -5.15 -3.44 8.21
CA VAL A 9 -6.52 -2.88 8.27
C VAL A 9 -7.53 -3.75 7.51
N ALA A 10 -8.79 -3.70 7.96
CA ALA A 10 -9.91 -4.34 7.29
C ALA A 10 -10.93 -3.28 6.85
N LEU A 11 -11.21 -3.22 5.55
CA LEU A 11 -12.18 -2.33 4.93
C LEU A 11 -13.27 -3.18 4.25
N ASN A 12 -14.34 -3.46 4.99
CA ASN A 12 -15.38 -4.40 4.57
C ASN A 12 -14.79 -5.78 4.20
N ARG A 13 -14.79 -6.15 2.91
CA ARG A 13 -14.24 -7.43 2.41
C ARG A 13 -12.74 -7.37 2.12
N LEU A 14 -12.14 -6.19 2.14
CA LEU A 14 -10.74 -5.98 1.80
C LEU A 14 -9.89 -6.09 3.07
N ARG A 15 -8.83 -6.89 3.03
CA ARG A 15 -7.80 -6.94 4.06
C ARG A 15 -6.49 -6.48 3.44
N LEU A 16 -5.85 -5.49 4.06
CA LEU A 16 -4.65 -4.84 3.56
C LEU A 16 -3.53 -4.95 4.60
N ALA A 17 -2.29 -5.19 4.15
CA ALA A 17 -1.12 -5.19 5.02
C ALA A 17 -0.88 -3.82 5.69
N ASN A 18 -1.32 -2.74 5.03
CA ASN A 18 -1.23 -1.36 5.52
C ASN A 18 -2.32 -0.47 4.88
N PRO A 19 -2.62 0.72 5.44
CA PRO A 19 -3.66 1.61 4.92
C PRO A 19 -3.19 2.52 3.78
N ILE A 20 -2.05 2.24 3.14
CA ILE A 20 -1.53 3.05 2.04
C ILE A 20 -2.12 2.54 0.74
N LEU A 21 -2.85 3.41 0.06
CA LEU A 21 -3.41 3.17 -1.26
C LEU A 21 -3.11 4.37 -2.14
N VAL A 22 -2.99 4.13 -3.45
CA VAL A 22 -2.77 5.17 -4.44
C VAL A 22 -4.12 5.67 -4.99
N ALA A 23 -4.22 6.96 -5.26
CA ALA A 23 -5.42 7.51 -5.88
C ALA A 23 -5.48 7.15 -7.38
N SER A 24 -6.69 7.08 -7.93
CA SER A 24 -6.90 6.77 -9.35
C SER A 24 -6.12 7.73 -10.25
N GLY A 25 -5.41 7.19 -11.24
CA GLY A 25 -4.60 7.96 -12.18
C GLY A 25 -3.24 8.46 -11.65
N THR A 26 -2.87 8.17 -10.40
CA THR A 26 -1.60 8.65 -9.81
C THR A 26 -0.45 7.64 -9.83
N PHE A 27 -0.75 6.39 -10.16
CA PHE A 27 0.22 5.28 -10.13
C PHE A 27 0.20 4.42 -11.40
N GLY A 28 -0.54 4.85 -12.44
CA GLY A 28 -0.73 4.06 -13.66
C GLY A 28 -1.19 2.64 -13.36
N TYR A 29 -0.54 1.67 -14.01
CA TYR A 29 -0.66 0.23 -13.70
C TYR A 29 0.59 -0.28 -12.96
N ALA A 30 1.16 0.55 -12.09
CA ALA A 30 2.39 0.35 -11.32
C ALA A 30 3.71 0.31 -12.10
N ARG A 31 3.70 0.01 -13.40
CA ARG A 31 4.91 -0.14 -14.24
C ARG A 31 5.83 1.08 -14.23
N GLU A 32 5.24 2.27 -14.34
CA GLU A 32 5.98 3.53 -14.38
C GLU A 32 6.64 3.88 -13.04
N MET A 33 6.14 3.28 -11.95
CA MET A 33 6.55 3.57 -10.58
C MET A 33 7.50 2.53 -9.99
N GLU A 34 7.81 1.45 -10.73
CA GLU A 34 8.74 0.38 -10.30
C GLU A 34 10.13 0.93 -9.90
N ALA A 35 10.55 2.05 -10.49
CA ALA A 35 11.81 2.71 -10.15
C ALA A 35 11.79 3.44 -8.79
N PHE A 36 10.62 3.72 -8.23
CA PHE A 36 10.45 4.59 -7.06
C PHE A 36 9.79 3.88 -5.87
N ALA A 37 8.96 2.88 -6.11
CA ALA A 37 8.25 2.15 -5.07
C ALA A 37 8.02 0.69 -5.48
N ARG A 38 8.11 -0.22 -4.52
CA ARG A 38 7.70 -1.61 -4.71
C ARG A 38 6.20 -1.72 -4.53
N PHE A 39 5.51 -2.23 -5.54
CA PHE A 39 4.06 -2.36 -5.52
C PHE A 39 3.55 -3.20 -4.34
N GLU A 40 4.27 -4.27 -4.00
CA GLU A 40 4.00 -5.18 -2.87
C GLU A 40 4.04 -4.51 -1.47
N ASP A 41 4.65 -3.33 -1.35
CA ASP A 41 4.67 -2.58 -0.09
C ASP A 41 3.41 -1.70 0.11
N ILE A 42 2.60 -1.51 -0.94
CA ILE A 42 1.43 -0.62 -0.94
C ILE A 42 0.16 -1.45 -0.86
N GLY A 43 -0.50 -1.47 0.32
CA GLY A 43 -1.85 -2.00 0.45
C GLY A 43 -2.12 -3.39 -0.17
N ALA A 44 -1.11 -4.22 -0.41
CA ALA A 44 -1.28 -5.60 -0.84
C ALA A 44 -1.85 -6.45 0.31
#